data_AF-A0A840RXS8-F1
#
_entry.id   AF-A0A840RXS8-F1
#
_cell.length_a   1.000
_cell.length_b   1.000
_cell.length_c   1.000
_cell.angle_alpha   90.00
_cell.angle_beta   90.00
_cell.angle_gamma   90.00
#
_symmetry.space_group_name_H-M   'P 1'
#
loop_
_entity.id
_entity.type
_entity.pdbx_description
1 polymer ?
#
loop_
_entity_poly.entity_id
_entity_poly.type
_entity_poly.pdbx_seq_one_letter_code
_entity_poly.pdbx_strand_id
1 'polypeptide(L)'
;MSGARGRVWGGAVLALLGLAAGLALQWRPVAEPIEVGVERPAGARPLPLLPASAASPASGITTARAPAQVASVAAPSDPAAKIGSEGYGPHVQRALDSGDAAQALEAANWIAQCKPEFDVEAALNGTHPKYRIQVADEVRAEWIERERLTQRLCQTLTPDLLAQHRALAQRAFEAKLPGAGLALYKTLPREERNESERALALRALRADAERGEALAVPVLALADLGLPRGEQLGYQRLLKQLVLRKILPAMNAAMRFDRPAPPFSVQEEDEASALAQRLLPRFRLGG
;
A
#
# COMPACT_ATOMS: atom_id res chain seq x y z
N MET A 1 30.31 40.87 44.32
CA MET A 1 29.64 41.13 45.61
C MET A 1 28.14 41.00 45.39
N SER A 2 27.51 40.11 46.18
CA SER A 2 26.10 40.07 46.62
C SER A 2 25.00 40.35 45.59
N GLY A 3 24.13 39.39 45.23
CA GLY A 3 23.07 38.81 46.09
C GLY A 3 21.72 39.49 45.71
N ALA A 4 20.54 38.87 45.66
CA ALA A 4 20.06 37.66 46.30
C ALA A 4 18.81 37.11 45.57
N ARG A 5 18.58 35.81 45.84
CA ARG A 5 17.40 35.00 45.52
C ARG A 5 16.14 35.53 46.22
N GLY A 6 14.98 35.34 45.58
CA GLY A 6 13.68 35.36 46.23
C GLY A 6 12.82 34.20 45.74
N ARG A 7 12.86 33.08 46.48
CA ARG A 7 11.87 31.99 46.40
C ARG A 7 10.63 32.42 47.17
N VAL A 8 9.45 32.21 46.62
CA VAL A 8 8.20 32.18 47.39
C VAL A 8 7.69 30.75 47.38
N TRP A 9 7.78 30.11 48.55
CA TRP A 9 7.08 28.90 48.94
C TRP A 9 5.77 29.31 49.63
N GLY A 10 4.71 28.55 49.42
CA GLY A 10 3.60 28.50 50.38
C GLY A 10 2.22 28.38 49.74
N GLY A 11 1.63 27.19 49.81
CA GLY A 11 0.17 27.08 49.71
C GLY A 11 -0.33 25.68 49.38
N ALA A 12 -1.04 25.10 50.34
CA ALA A 12 -2.04 24.03 50.19
C ALA A 12 -1.54 22.58 50.02
N VAL A 13 -0.99 22.06 51.13
CA VAL A 13 -1.39 20.73 51.63
C VAL A 13 -2.87 20.82 52.02
N LEU A 14 -3.74 20.01 51.41
CA LEU A 14 -5.04 19.49 51.91
C LEU A 14 -5.96 19.10 50.74
N ALA A 15 -6.00 17.81 50.38
CA ALA A 15 -7.19 17.11 49.85
C ALA A 15 -6.83 15.63 49.54
N LEU A 16 -6.50 14.88 50.59
CA LEU A 16 -6.54 13.42 50.60
C LEU A 16 -7.68 13.04 51.54
N LEU A 17 -8.55 12.12 51.10
CA LEU A 17 -9.63 11.41 51.80
C LEU A 17 -11.07 11.86 51.47
N GLY A 18 -11.75 11.06 50.64
CA GLY A 18 -13.20 10.97 50.63
C GLY A 18 -13.77 10.34 49.35
N LEU A 19 -14.49 9.22 49.49
CA LEU A 19 -15.26 8.43 48.49
C LEU A 19 -14.38 7.43 47.69
N ALA A 20 -14.15 6.19 48.11
CA ALA A 20 -15.01 5.16 48.71
C ALA A 20 -16.26 4.82 47.88
N ALA A 21 -16.32 3.52 47.53
CA ALA A 21 -17.48 2.72 47.16
C ALA A 21 -18.10 2.92 45.76
N GLY A 22 -17.86 1.93 44.90
CA GLY A 22 -18.78 1.62 43.80
C GLY A 22 -18.11 1.11 42.54
N LEU A 23 -17.59 -0.12 42.53
CA LEU A 23 -17.45 -0.96 41.33
C LEU A 23 -17.02 -2.38 41.71
N ALA A 24 -17.83 -3.01 42.55
CA ALA A 24 -17.85 -4.46 42.70
C ALA A 24 -19.28 -4.89 42.40
N LEU A 25 -19.60 -5.13 41.12
CA LEU A 25 -20.77 -5.90 40.70
C LEU A 25 -20.61 -6.29 39.21
N GLN A 26 -20.57 -7.61 39.00
CA GLN A 26 -20.98 -8.34 37.80
C GLN A 26 -19.94 -8.53 36.68
N TRP A 27 -18.89 -9.27 36.98
CA TRP A 27 -18.35 -10.21 36.00
C TRP A 27 -19.18 -11.50 36.07
N ARG A 28 -20.07 -11.70 35.10
CA ARG A 28 -20.69 -13.01 34.85
C ARG A 28 -19.71 -13.84 34.02
N PRO A 29 -19.30 -15.04 34.46
CA PRO A 29 -18.84 -16.06 33.54
C PRO A 29 -20.06 -16.69 32.85
N VAL A 30 -19.80 -17.49 31.82
CA VAL A 30 -20.71 -18.39 31.08
C VAL A 30 -21.13 -17.88 29.69
N ALA A 31 -20.39 -18.35 28.68
CA ALA A 31 -20.97 -19.20 27.64
C ALA A 31 -19.86 -20.13 27.10
N GLU A 32 -19.89 -21.37 27.55
CA GLU A 32 -19.16 -22.49 26.94
C GLU A 32 -19.90 -22.98 25.67
N PRO A 33 -19.22 -23.75 24.80
CA PRO A 33 -19.38 -23.69 23.36
C PRO A 33 -20.62 -24.44 22.85
N ILE A 34 -21.25 -23.88 21.82
CA ILE A 34 -22.21 -24.60 20.99
C ILE A 34 -21.41 -25.57 20.12
N GLU A 35 -21.45 -26.86 20.44
CA GLU A 35 -21.09 -27.91 19.51
C GLU A 35 -22.04 -27.87 18.32
N VAL A 36 -21.58 -27.30 17.21
CA VAL A 36 -22.25 -27.46 15.93
C VAL A 36 -21.93 -28.87 15.45
N GLY A 37 -22.89 -29.77 15.60
CA GLY A 37 -22.89 -31.07 14.93
C GLY A 37 -22.80 -30.85 13.42
N VAL A 38 -21.61 -31.02 12.86
CA VAL A 38 -21.43 -31.11 11.40
C VAL A 38 -21.85 -32.51 11.00
N GLU A 39 -23.13 -32.63 10.66
CA GLU A 39 -23.65 -33.75 9.90
C GLU A 39 -22.88 -33.82 8.57
N ARG A 40 -22.24 -34.97 8.36
CA ARG A 40 -21.42 -35.29 7.20
C ARG A 40 -22.32 -35.97 6.17
N PRO A 41 -22.75 -35.30 5.08
CA PRO A 41 -23.30 -36.02 3.95
C PRO A 41 -22.15 -36.75 3.23
N ALA A 42 -22.06 -38.04 3.50
CA ALA A 42 -21.45 -39.01 2.59
C ALA A 42 -22.27 -39.04 1.30
N GLY A 43 -21.61 -38.96 0.14
CA GLY A 43 -22.34 -39.10 -1.13
C GLY A 43 -21.55 -38.66 -2.35
N ALA A 44 -20.52 -39.45 -2.71
CA ALA A 44 -19.84 -39.36 -3.98
C ALA A 44 -20.81 -39.50 -5.16
N ARG A 45 -20.69 -38.64 -6.17
CA ARG A 45 -21.00 -38.97 -7.57
C ARG A 45 -19.91 -38.42 -8.49
N PRO A 46 -19.16 -39.29 -9.21
CA PRO A 46 -18.21 -38.85 -10.21
C PRO A 46 -18.96 -38.33 -11.45
N LEU A 47 -18.63 -37.12 -11.89
CA LEU A 47 -19.09 -36.58 -13.16
C LEU A 47 -18.26 -37.18 -14.31
N PRO A 48 -18.90 -37.58 -15.42
CA PRO A 48 -18.22 -38.20 -16.55
C PRO A 48 -17.33 -37.20 -17.32
N LEU A 49 -16.10 -37.64 -17.58
CA LEU A 49 -15.17 -37.07 -18.55
C LEU A 49 -15.80 -37.06 -19.95
N LEU A 50 -15.81 -35.90 -20.61
CA LEU A 50 -16.06 -35.78 -22.05
C LEU A 50 -14.75 -35.44 -22.78
N PRO A 51 -14.56 -35.97 -23.99
CA PRO A 51 -13.26 -36.12 -24.63
C PRO A 51 -12.72 -34.84 -25.26
N ALA A 52 -11.38 -34.81 -25.31
CA ALA A 52 -10.57 -33.89 -26.09
C ALA A 52 -10.95 -33.91 -27.58
N SER A 53 -11.07 -32.73 -28.18
CA SER A 53 -11.05 -32.56 -29.63
C SER A 53 -9.81 -31.75 -30.00
N ALA A 54 -8.89 -32.42 -30.69
CA ALA A 54 -7.75 -31.81 -31.34
C ALA A 54 -8.11 -31.58 -32.82
N ALA A 55 -7.79 -30.40 -33.36
CA ALA A 55 -7.13 -30.22 -34.65
C ALA A 55 -7.03 -28.73 -35.02
N SER A 56 -5.80 -28.28 -35.31
CA SER A 56 -5.50 -27.11 -36.12
C SER A 56 -5.85 -27.36 -37.60
N PRO A 57 -5.92 -26.30 -38.44
CA PRO A 57 -4.71 -25.97 -39.20
C PRO A 57 -4.42 -24.46 -39.36
N ALA A 58 -3.16 -24.20 -39.71
CA ALA A 58 -2.55 -22.92 -40.02
C ALA A 58 -2.92 -22.36 -41.40
N SER A 59 -2.93 -21.03 -41.53
CA SER A 59 -2.19 -20.24 -42.54
C SER A 59 -2.87 -18.90 -42.79
N GLY A 60 -2.07 -17.83 -42.78
CA GLY A 60 -2.50 -16.49 -43.17
C GLY A 60 -1.48 -15.42 -42.79
N ILE A 61 -0.29 -15.47 -43.39
CA ILE A 61 0.65 -14.36 -43.35
C ILE A 61 0.09 -13.27 -44.27
N THR A 62 -0.44 -12.20 -43.68
CA THR A 62 -0.63 -10.92 -44.36
C THR A 62 0.15 -9.85 -43.63
N THR A 63 1.21 -9.39 -44.29
CA THR A 63 1.96 -8.19 -43.98
C THR A 63 1.07 -6.96 -44.13
N ALA A 64 0.46 -6.51 -43.02
CA ALA A 64 -0.19 -5.21 -42.94
C ALA A 64 0.62 -4.30 -42.00
N ARG A 65 1.20 -3.28 -42.63
CA ARG A 65 1.93 -2.15 -42.06
C ARG A 65 1.12 -1.52 -40.91
N ALA A 66 1.59 -1.69 -39.67
CA ALA A 66 1.01 -1.05 -38.51
C ALA A 66 1.22 0.49 -38.60
N PRO A 67 0.18 1.33 -38.49
CA PRO A 67 0.38 2.72 -38.16
C PRO A 67 0.93 2.80 -36.73
N ALA A 68 2.00 3.56 -36.55
CA ALA A 68 2.55 3.88 -35.23
C ALA A 68 1.47 4.59 -34.41
N GLN A 69 0.80 3.83 -33.54
CA GLN A 69 -0.05 4.37 -32.50
C GLN A 69 0.87 5.04 -31.48
N VAL A 70 0.82 6.37 -31.46
CA VAL A 70 1.37 7.18 -30.39
C VAL A 70 0.61 6.81 -29.12
N ALA A 71 1.23 5.98 -28.28
CA ALA A 71 0.72 5.69 -26.95
C ALA A 71 0.82 6.97 -26.13
N SER A 72 -0.31 7.66 -26.01
CA SER A 72 -0.56 8.65 -24.98
C SER A 72 -0.13 8.07 -23.64
N VAL A 73 0.50 8.90 -22.79
CA VAL A 73 0.87 8.58 -21.40
C VAL A 73 -0.25 7.76 -20.79
N ALA A 74 -0.02 6.45 -20.63
CA ALA A 74 -0.94 5.61 -19.90
C ALA A 74 -0.88 6.12 -18.46
N ALA A 75 -1.93 6.84 -18.05
CA ALA A 75 -2.37 6.79 -16.67
C ALA A 75 -2.25 5.33 -16.20
N PRO A 76 -1.84 5.06 -14.95
CA PRO A 76 -1.73 3.70 -14.45
C PRO A 76 -2.98 2.94 -14.90
N SER A 77 -2.79 1.93 -15.75
CA SER A 77 -3.89 1.24 -16.41
C SER A 77 -4.84 0.79 -15.32
N ASP A 78 -6.00 1.45 -15.24
CA ASP A 78 -6.88 1.36 -14.09
C ASP A 78 -7.25 -0.12 -13.92
N PRO A 79 -6.76 -0.82 -12.88
CA PRO A 79 -7.04 -2.24 -12.72
C PRO A 79 -8.55 -2.48 -12.60
N ALA A 80 -9.33 -1.48 -12.19
CA ALA A 80 -10.79 -1.51 -12.17
C ALA A 80 -11.41 -1.55 -13.57
N ALA A 81 -10.74 -1.05 -14.62
CA ALA A 81 -11.28 -1.05 -15.98
C ALA A 81 -11.32 -2.44 -16.64
N LYS A 82 -10.57 -3.42 -16.10
CA LYS A 82 -10.58 -4.82 -16.59
C LYS A 82 -11.54 -5.74 -15.83
N ILE A 83 -12.06 -5.28 -14.69
CA ILE A 83 -12.92 -6.08 -13.83
C ILE A 83 -14.36 -5.63 -14.02
N GLY A 84 -15.21 -6.58 -14.37
CA GLY A 84 -16.63 -6.32 -14.59
C GLY A 84 -17.41 -6.22 -13.28
N SER A 85 -18.72 -6.39 -13.38
CA SER A 85 -19.63 -6.35 -12.23
C SER A 85 -19.41 -7.47 -11.21
N GLU A 86 -18.57 -8.47 -11.52
CA GLU A 86 -18.25 -9.59 -10.64
C GLU A 86 -17.39 -9.21 -9.42
N GLY A 87 -16.76 -8.02 -9.41
CA GLY A 87 -15.93 -7.56 -8.30
C GLY A 87 -14.58 -8.27 -8.17
N TYR A 88 -13.81 -7.93 -7.14
CA TYR A 88 -12.47 -8.48 -6.93
C TYR A 88 -12.44 -9.96 -6.46
N GLY A 89 -13.48 -10.42 -5.77
CA GLY A 89 -13.53 -11.74 -5.12
C GLY A 89 -13.15 -12.92 -6.02
N PRO A 90 -13.86 -13.15 -7.14
CA PRO A 90 -13.55 -14.25 -8.05
C PRO A 90 -12.14 -14.19 -8.65
N HIS A 91 -11.59 -12.99 -8.86
CA HIS A 91 -10.25 -12.83 -9.41
C HIS A 91 -9.16 -13.13 -8.38
N VAL A 92 -9.35 -12.71 -7.12
CA VAL A 92 -8.46 -13.08 -6.01
C VAL A 92 -8.48 -14.61 -5.80
N GLN A 93 -9.66 -15.24 -5.84
CA GLN A 93 -9.75 -16.70 -5.73
C GLN A 93 -8.98 -17.41 -6.85
N ARG A 94 -9.14 -16.97 -8.11
CA ARG A 94 -8.36 -17.53 -9.23
C ARG A 94 -6.85 -17.38 -9.05
N ALA A 95 -6.38 -16.25 -8.52
CA ALA A 95 -4.96 -16.03 -8.24
C ALA A 95 -4.42 -16.94 -7.11
N LEU A 96 -5.28 -17.28 -6.14
CA LEU A 96 -4.94 -18.26 -5.10
C LEU A 96 -4.81 -19.65 -5.72
N ASP A 97 -5.79 -20.06 -6.52
CA ASP A 97 -5.89 -21.40 -7.11
C ASP A 97 -4.81 -21.65 -8.17
N SER A 98 -4.43 -20.63 -8.95
CA SER A 98 -3.46 -20.77 -10.05
C SER A 98 -2.02 -20.96 -9.58
N GLY A 99 -1.67 -20.43 -8.42
CA GLY A 99 -0.28 -20.37 -7.95
C GLY A 99 0.60 -19.36 -8.71
N ASP A 100 0.08 -18.66 -9.73
CA ASP A 100 0.85 -17.74 -10.56
C ASP A 100 1.26 -16.49 -9.79
N ALA A 101 2.53 -16.10 -9.89
CA ALA A 101 3.07 -15.00 -9.12
C ALA A 101 2.57 -13.63 -9.62
N ALA A 102 2.33 -13.48 -10.93
CA ALA A 102 1.84 -12.21 -11.49
C ALA A 102 0.38 -11.99 -11.11
N GLN A 103 -0.45 -13.03 -11.20
CA GLN A 103 -1.82 -12.99 -10.68
C GLN A 103 -1.85 -12.73 -9.17
N ALA A 104 -0.91 -13.30 -8.41
CA ALA A 104 -0.80 -13.02 -6.98
C ALA A 104 -0.47 -11.55 -6.69
N LEU A 105 0.38 -10.92 -7.51
CA LEU A 105 0.68 -9.49 -7.40
C LEU A 105 -0.56 -8.64 -7.69
N GLU A 106 -1.30 -8.93 -8.76
CA GLU A 106 -2.54 -8.23 -9.09
C GLU A 106 -3.59 -8.37 -7.97
N ALA A 107 -3.79 -9.60 -7.48
CA ALA A 107 -4.70 -9.88 -6.37
C ALA A 107 -4.32 -9.13 -5.08
N ALA A 108 -3.02 -9.10 -4.73
CA ALA A 108 -2.53 -8.33 -3.59
C ALA A 108 -2.83 -6.83 -3.76
N ASN A 109 -2.63 -6.29 -4.97
CA ASN A 109 -2.93 -4.89 -5.26
C ASN A 109 -4.42 -4.56 -5.19
N TRP A 110 -5.32 -5.47 -5.58
CA TRP A 110 -6.76 -5.29 -5.40
C TRP A 110 -7.16 -5.32 -3.93
N ILE A 111 -6.65 -6.28 -3.15
CA ILE A 111 -6.93 -6.33 -1.71
C ILE A 111 -6.43 -5.05 -1.02
N ALA A 112 -5.27 -4.54 -1.41
CA ALA A 112 -4.73 -3.30 -0.85
C ALA A 112 -5.64 -2.08 -1.13
N GLN A 113 -6.35 -2.05 -2.26
CA GLN A 113 -7.32 -0.98 -2.58
C GLN A 113 -8.58 -1.03 -1.71
N CYS A 114 -8.90 -2.19 -1.14
CA CYS A 114 -10.09 -2.40 -0.33
C CYS A 114 -9.89 -2.14 1.17
N LYS A 115 -8.68 -1.73 1.59
CA LYS A 115 -8.41 -1.39 2.98
C LYS A 115 -8.74 0.08 3.24
N PRO A 116 -9.63 0.39 4.20
CA PRO A 116 -10.01 1.77 4.52
C PRO A 116 -8.91 2.45 5.35
N GLU A 117 -7.82 2.86 4.73
CA GLU A 117 -6.78 3.65 5.41
C GLU A 117 -7.07 5.16 5.34
N PHE A 118 -7.92 5.58 4.41
CA PHE A 118 -8.19 6.98 4.13
C PHE A 118 -9.53 7.15 3.39
N ASP A 119 -10.44 7.92 3.97
CA ASP A 119 -11.71 8.28 3.32
C ASP A 119 -11.46 9.40 2.30
N VAL A 120 -11.14 8.99 1.07
CA VAL A 120 -10.82 9.88 -0.07
C VAL A 120 -12.01 10.79 -0.37
N GLU A 121 -13.23 10.26 -0.36
CA GLU A 121 -14.44 11.02 -0.69
C GLU A 121 -14.67 12.12 0.36
N ALA A 122 -14.55 11.81 1.65
CA ALA A 122 -14.63 12.84 2.69
C ALA A 122 -13.50 13.88 2.57
N ALA A 123 -12.28 13.47 2.19
CA ALA A 123 -11.16 14.40 2.01
C ALA A 123 -11.35 15.33 0.80
N LEU A 124 -11.94 14.83 -0.30
CA LEU A 124 -12.30 15.61 -1.48
C LEU A 124 -13.47 16.56 -1.22
N ASN A 125 -14.44 16.14 -0.41
CA ASN A 125 -15.58 16.96 0.00
C ASN A 125 -15.25 17.95 1.13
N GLY A 126 -14.04 17.88 1.69
CA GLY A 126 -13.59 18.75 2.78
C GLY A 126 -14.21 18.45 4.14
N THR A 127 -14.93 17.33 4.27
CA THR A 127 -15.58 16.86 5.50
C THR A 127 -14.66 15.99 6.35
N HIS A 128 -13.54 15.50 5.81
CA HIS A 128 -12.57 14.73 6.59
C HIS A 128 -11.89 15.60 7.67
N PRO A 129 -11.80 15.14 8.93
CA PRO A 129 -11.36 15.98 10.06
C PRO A 129 -9.90 16.46 9.96
N LYS A 130 -9.03 15.68 9.32
CA LYS A 130 -7.58 15.93 9.25
C LYS A 130 -7.06 16.37 7.87
N TYR A 131 -7.79 16.06 6.80
CA TYR A 131 -7.25 16.10 5.45
C TYR A 131 -8.25 16.79 4.53
N ARG A 132 -7.75 17.63 3.63
CA ARG A 132 -8.54 18.29 2.60
C ARG A 132 -7.78 18.23 1.29
N ILE A 133 -8.42 17.71 0.25
CA ILE A 133 -7.85 17.62 -1.09
C ILE A 133 -8.55 18.65 -1.96
N GLN A 134 -7.81 19.64 -2.44
CA GLN A 134 -8.31 20.64 -3.38
C GLN A 134 -7.89 20.25 -4.80
N VAL A 135 -8.88 19.96 -5.62
CA VAL A 135 -8.74 19.68 -7.06
C VAL A 135 -9.88 20.37 -7.82
N ALA A 136 -9.69 20.58 -9.12
CA ALA A 136 -10.74 21.05 -10.01
C ALA A 136 -11.99 20.16 -9.92
N ASP A 137 -13.17 20.71 -10.14
CA ASP A 137 -14.43 20.01 -9.91
C ASP A 137 -14.59 18.79 -10.83
N GLU A 138 -14.09 18.86 -12.06
CA GLU A 138 -14.11 17.74 -13.00
C GLU A 138 -13.24 16.58 -12.51
N VAL A 139 -12.02 16.89 -12.02
CA VAL A 139 -11.10 15.90 -11.45
C VAL A 139 -11.68 15.31 -10.16
N ARG A 140 -12.36 16.13 -9.36
CA ARG A 140 -13.05 15.68 -8.15
C ARG A 140 -14.11 14.64 -8.46
N ALA A 141 -14.97 14.91 -9.44
CA ALA A 141 -16.03 14.01 -9.85
C ALA A 141 -15.47 12.67 -10.36
N GLU A 142 -14.41 12.72 -11.18
CA GLU A 142 -13.72 11.50 -11.65
C GLU A 142 -13.18 10.67 -10.49
N TRP A 143 -12.53 11.30 -9.51
CA TRP A 143 -11.95 10.59 -8.37
C TRP A 143 -13.01 9.98 -7.46
N ILE A 144 -14.10 10.70 -7.22
CA ILE A 144 -15.24 10.17 -6.46
C ILE A 144 -15.84 8.95 -7.17
N GLU A 145 -16.05 9.00 -8.49
CA GLU A 145 -16.61 7.86 -9.21
C GLU A 145 -15.65 6.66 -9.22
N ARG A 146 -14.33 6.89 -9.37
CA ARG A 146 -13.32 5.82 -9.26
C ARG A 146 -13.30 5.19 -7.87
N GLU A 147 -13.41 6.00 -6.82
CA GLU A 147 -13.48 5.51 -5.44
C GLU A 147 -14.74 4.67 -5.22
N ARG A 148 -15.90 5.16 -5.65
CA ARG A 148 -17.17 4.42 -5.55
C ARG A 148 -17.17 3.12 -6.36
N LEU A 149 -16.57 3.12 -7.56
CA LEU A 149 -16.38 1.90 -8.33
C LEU A 149 -15.52 0.90 -7.55
N THR A 150 -14.39 1.34 -7.01
CA THR A 150 -13.51 0.51 -6.19
C THR A 150 -14.25 -0.09 -4.99
N GLN A 151 -15.02 0.73 -4.27
CA GLN A 151 -15.85 0.27 -3.16
C GLN A 151 -16.85 -0.82 -3.57
N ARG A 152 -17.52 -0.66 -4.72
CA ARG A 152 -18.42 -1.70 -5.27
C ARG A 152 -17.67 -2.99 -5.57
N LEU A 153 -16.50 -2.91 -6.21
CA LEU A 153 -15.68 -4.09 -6.53
C LEU A 153 -15.21 -4.81 -5.25
N CYS A 154 -14.90 -4.07 -4.19
CA CYS A 154 -14.49 -4.58 -2.89
C CYS A 154 -15.58 -5.34 -2.12
N GLN A 155 -16.88 -5.13 -2.43
CA GLN A 155 -17.99 -5.82 -1.74
C GLN A 155 -17.95 -7.35 -1.88
N THR A 156 -17.21 -7.85 -2.86
CA THR A 156 -17.07 -9.28 -3.15
C THR A 156 -15.90 -9.94 -2.45
N LEU A 157 -15.05 -9.18 -1.74
CA LEU A 157 -13.96 -9.72 -0.93
C LEU A 157 -14.46 -10.17 0.43
N THR A 158 -14.41 -11.48 0.67
CA THR A 158 -14.68 -12.05 1.98
C THR A 158 -13.53 -11.80 2.95
N PRO A 159 -13.76 -11.87 4.28
CA PRO A 159 -12.68 -11.81 5.27
C PRO A 159 -11.56 -12.83 5.01
N ASP A 160 -11.91 -14.03 4.55
CA ASP A 160 -10.93 -15.08 4.23
C ASP A 160 -10.02 -14.68 3.07
N LEU A 161 -10.58 -14.07 2.01
CA LEU A 161 -9.79 -13.55 0.89
C LEU A 161 -8.91 -12.38 1.32
N LEU A 162 -9.42 -11.47 2.15
CA LEU A 162 -8.64 -10.37 2.70
C LEU A 162 -7.45 -10.87 3.54
N ALA A 163 -7.64 -11.95 4.30
CA ALA A 163 -6.58 -12.57 5.10
C ALA A 163 -5.42 -13.12 4.24
N GLN A 164 -5.65 -13.41 2.95
CA GLN A 164 -4.62 -13.89 2.03
C GLN A 164 -3.66 -12.81 1.51
N HIS A 165 -3.90 -11.52 1.82
CA HIS A 165 -3.12 -10.41 1.27
C HIS A 165 -1.60 -10.59 1.42
N ARG A 166 -1.13 -10.93 2.62
CA ARG A 166 0.30 -11.11 2.91
C ARG A 166 0.90 -12.26 2.12
N ALA A 167 0.19 -13.39 2.04
CA ALA A 167 0.66 -14.58 1.32
C ALA A 167 0.80 -14.31 -0.19
N LEU A 168 -0.19 -13.63 -0.79
CA LEU A 168 -0.16 -13.24 -2.20
C LEU A 168 1.00 -12.26 -2.51
N ALA A 169 1.15 -11.21 -1.70
CA ALA A 169 2.23 -10.25 -1.86
C ALA A 169 3.61 -10.89 -1.68
N GLN A 170 3.75 -11.80 -0.71
CA GLN A 170 5.00 -12.52 -0.48
C GLN A 170 5.37 -13.45 -1.65
N ARG A 171 4.39 -14.17 -2.23
CA ARG A 171 4.61 -14.99 -3.43
C ARG A 171 5.15 -14.15 -4.60
N ALA A 172 4.53 -12.99 -4.85
CA ALA A 172 5.00 -12.06 -5.88
C ALA A 172 6.41 -11.53 -5.60
N PHE A 173 6.72 -11.27 -4.33
CA PHE A 173 8.03 -10.78 -3.90
C PHE A 173 9.12 -11.85 -4.07
N GLU A 174 8.85 -13.09 -3.69
CA GLU A 174 9.77 -14.22 -3.86
C GLU A 174 10.04 -14.52 -5.33
N ALA A 175 9.04 -14.35 -6.20
CA ALA A 175 9.17 -14.43 -7.65
C ALA A 175 9.92 -13.23 -8.27
N LYS A 176 10.33 -12.24 -7.45
CA LYS A 176 11.03 -11.02 -7.90
C LYS A 176 10.25 -10.32 -9.02
N LEU A 177 8.94 -10.14 -8.84
CA LEU A 177 8.16 -9.31 -9.73
C LEU A 177 8.33 -7.82 -9.40
N PRO A 178 8.36 -6.91 -10.40
CA PRO A 178 8.39 -5.48 -10.15
C PRO A 178 7.12 -5.02 -9.42
N GLY A 179 7.27 -4.15 -8.40
CA GLY A 179 6.17 -3.62 -7.59
C GLY A 179 5.73 -4.54 -6.45
N ALA A 180 6.27 -5.76 -6.38
CA ALA A 180 5.94 -6.71 -5.32
C ALA A 180 6.46 -6.28 -3.94
N GLY A 181 7.53 -5.49 -3.88
CA GLY A 181 8.00 -4.95 -2.60
C GLY A 181 7.05 -3.90 -2.03
N LEU A 182 6.48 -3.05 -2.87
CA LEU A 182 5.42 -2.12 -2.49
C LEU A 182 4.15 -2.86 -2.07
N ALA A 183 3.75 -3.91 -2.79
CA ALA A 183 2.62 -4.76 -2.39
C ALA A 183 2.87 -5.39 -1.01
N LEU A 184 4.07 -5.94 -0.77
CA LEU A 184 4.44 -6.51 0.52
C LEU A 184 4.40 -5.47 1.64
N TYR A 185 4.93 -4.27 1.40
CA TYR A 185 4.88 -3.14 2.34
C TYR A 185 3.45 -2.78 2.76
N LYS A 186 2.50 -2.75 1.83
CA LYS A 186 1.07 -2.45 2.08
C LYS A 186 0.36 -3.55 2.89
N THR A 187 0.96 -4.72 3.05
CA THR A 187 0.40 -5.78 3.89
C THR A 187 0.67 -5.54 5.38
N LEU A 188 1.70 -4.77 5.70
CA LEU A 188 2.20 -4.59 7.06
C LEU A 188 1.49 -3.40 7.75
N PRO A 189 0.78 -3.61 8.87
CA PRO A 189 0.09 -2.54 9.60
C PRO A 189 1.11 -1.50 10.10
N ARG A 190 0.90 -0.22 9.78
CA ARG A 190 1.90 0.85 10.03
C ARG A 190 2.31 0.98 11.49
N GLU A 191 1.36 0.82 12.42
CA GLU A 191 1.54 1.06 13.85
C GLU A 191 2.16 -0.13 14.58
N GLU A 192 2.04 -1.33 14.03
CA GLU A 192 2.42 -2.59 14.70
C GLU A 192 3.69 -3.23 14.11
N ARG A 193 4.37 -2.57 13.16
CA ARG A 193 5.56 -3.16 12.51
C ARG A 193 6.71 -3.33 13.51
N ASN A 194 7.04 -4.58 13.78
CA ASN A 194 8.26 -4.90 14.52
C ASN A 194 9.52 -4.61 13.66
N GLU A 195 10.71 -4.78 14.24
CA GLU A 195 11.98 -4.51 13.56
C GLU A 195 12.21 -5.43 12.34
N SER A 196 11.84 -6.72 12.43
CA SER A 196 12.04 -7.67 11.33
C SER A 196 11.13 -7.38 10.14
N GLU A 197 9.89 -6.93 10.38
CA GLU A 197 8.96 -6.51 9.35
C GLU A 197 9.39 -5.20 8.68
N ARG A 198 9.94 -4.25 9.45
CA ARG A 198 10.54 -3.03 8.88
C ARG A 198 11.75 -3.37 8.01
N ALA A 199 12.62 -4.26 8.45
CA ALA A 199 13.76 -4.71 7.65
C ALA A 199 13.32 -5.43 6.36
N LEU A 200 12.29 -6.28 6.44
CA LEU A 200 11.70 -6.95 5.27
C LEU A 200 11.13 -5.94 4.27
N ALA A 201 10.30 -5.00 4.75
CA ALA A 201 9.72 -3.93 3.95
C ALA A 201 10.79 -3.09 3.26
N LEU A 202 11.81 -2.66 4.02
CA LEU A 202 12.91 -1.86 3.52
C LEU A 202 13.66 -2.58 2.40
N ARG A 203 14.01 -3.86 2.61
CA ARG A 203 14.66 -4.69 1.59
C ARG A 203 13.79 -4.80 0.33
N ALA A 204 12.49 -5.01 0.51
CA ALA A 204 11.57 -5.21 -0.60
C ALA A 204 11.37 -3.93 -1.43
N LEU A 205 11.19 -2.78 -0.78
CA LEU A 205 11.06 -1.49 -1.43
C LEU A 205 12.36 -1.06 -2.15
N ARG A 206 13.54 -1.33 -1.55
CA ARG A 206 14.83 -1.10 -2.23
C ARG A 206 14.92 -1.90 -3.53
N ALA A 207 14.56 -3.18 -3.49
CA ALA A 207 14.57 -4.04 -4.67
C ALA A 207 13.62 -3.53 -5.77
N ASP A 208 12.46 -2.96 -5.41
CA ASP A 208 11.56 -2.29 -6.36
C ASP A 208 12.21 -1.04 -6.96
N ALA A 209 12.75 -0.14 -6.12
CA ALA A 209 13.40 1.08 -6.60
C ALA A 209 14.61 0.78 -7.52
N GLU A 210 15.41 -0.24 -7.21
CA GLU A 210 16.53 -0.69 -8.04
C GLU A 210 16.10 -1.23 -9.41
N ARG A 211 14.87 -1.73 -9.51
CA ARG A 211 14.25 -2.20 -10.75
C ARG A 211 13.53 -1.10 -11.53
N GLY A 212 13.49 0.13 -11.01
CA GLY A 212 12.85 1.26 -11.68
C GLY A 212 11.39 1.46 -11.30
N GLU A 213 10.89 0.82 -10.24
CA GLU A 213 9.52 1.00 -9.77
C GLU A 213 9.37 2.33 -9.03
N ALA A 214 8.90 3.34 -9.76
CA ALA A 214 8.84 4.72 -9.28
C ALA A 214 8.02 4.87 -7.98
N LEU A 215 6.96 4.06 -7.81
CA LEU A 215 6.06 4.14 -6.65
C LEU A 215 6.71 3.67 -5.34
N ALA A 216 7.82 2.93 -5.37
CA ALA A 216 8.56 2.57 -4.16
C ALA A 216 9.36 3.76 -3.58
N VAL A 217 9.78 4.69 -4.44
CA VAL A 217 10.64 5.82 -4.05
C VAL A 217 9.97 6.78 -3.04
N PRO A 218 8.70 7.22 -3.21
CA PRO A 218 8.01 8.00 -2.20
C PRO A 218 7.98 7.33 -0.82
N VAL A 219 7.79 6.01 -0.77
CA VAL A 219 7.76 5.28 0.50
C VAL A 219 9.12 5.30 1.16
N LEU A 220 10.20 5.01 0.42
CA LEU A 220 11.57 5.07 0.93
C LEU A 220 12.00 6.49 1.35
N ALA A 221 11.52 7.52 0.65
CA ALA A 221 11.86 8.90 0.94
C ALA A 221 11.17 9.45 2.21
N LEU A 222 9.97 8.95 2.53
CA LEU A 222 9.06 9.57 3.51
C LEU A 222 8.74 8.68 4.71
N ALA A 223 8.76 7.36 4.58
CA ALA A 223 8.41 6.46 5.67
C ALA A 223 9.59 6.29 6.63
N ASP A 224 9.29 6.21 7.92
CA ASP A 224 10.28 5.83 8.95
C ASP A 224 10.46 4.31 8.96
N LEU A 225 11.39 3.84 8.11
CA LEU A 225 11.74 2.43 7.94
C LEU A 225 13.10 2.07 8.55
N GLY A 226 13.71 2.97 9.34
CA GLY A 226 15.07 2.78 9.86
C GLY A 226 16.16 2.90 8.79
N LEU A 227 15.92 3.68 7.74
CA LEU A 227 16.93 4.01 6.74
C LEU A 227 18.07 4.84 7.37
N PRO A 228 19.33 4.61 7.00
CA PRO A 228 20.41 5.56 7.28
C PRO A 228 20.07 6.94 6.71
N ARG A 229 20.45 8.00 7.42
CA ARG A 229 20.11 9.39 7.08
C ARG A 229 20.55 9.79 5.66
N GLY A 230 21.79 9.46 5.28
CA GLY A 230 22.30 9.72 3.93
C GLY A 230 21.51 8.97 2.85
N GLU A 231 21.10 7.74 3.13
CA GLU A 231 20.30 6.95 2.20
C GLU A 231 18.87 7.50 2.04
N GLN A 232 18.23 7.88 3.14
CA GLN A 232 16.92 8.54 3.12
C GLN A 232 17.00 9.84 2.31
N LEU A 233 18.03 10.68 2.53
CA LEU A 233 18.28 11.87 1.72
C LEU A 233 18.45 11.54 0.23
N GLY A 234 19.14 10.44 -0.09
CA GLY A 234 19.29 9.95 -1.45
C GLY A 234 17.94 9.66 -2.11
N TYR A 235 17.03 8.96 -1.42
CA TYR A 235 15.67 8.72 -1.94
C TYR A 235 14.83 10.00 -2.03
N GLN A 236 14.99 10.96 -1.12
CA GLN A 236 14.34 12.27 -1.23
C GLN A 236 14.82 13.05 -2.45
N ARG A 237 16.13 13.03 -2.75
CA ARG A 237 16.70 13.63 -3.96
C ARG A 237 16.19 12.92 -5.21
N LEU A 238 16.16 11.58 -5.21
CA LEU A 238 15.60 10.78 -6.30
C LEU A 238 14.12 11.12 -6.54
N LEU A 239 13.29 11.17 -5.48
CA LEU A 239 11.88 11.56 -5.57
C LEU A 239 11.71 12.92 -6.26
N LYS A 240 12.48 13.94 -5.84
CA LYS A 240 12.46 15.26 -6.48
C LYS A 240 12.79 15.17 -7.97
N GLN A 241 13.79 14.37 -8.36
CA GLN A 241 14.15 14.17 -9.77
C GLN A 241 13.04 13.47 -10.56
N LEU A 242 12.39 12.45 -9.99
CA LEU A 242 11.27 11.76 -10.63
C LEU A 242 10.07 12.70 -10.86
N VAL A 243 9.78 13.59 -9.90
CA VAL A 243 8.74 14.63 -10.03
C VAL A 243 9.13 15.66 -11.09
N LEU A 244 10.38 16.17 -11.07
CA LEU A 244 10.88 17.12 -12.07
C LEU A 244 10.83 16.56 -13.51
N ARG A 245 11.09 15.26 -13.66
CA ARG A 245 10.99 14.54 -14.94
C ARG A 245 9.58 14.12 -15.30
N LYS A 246 8.57 14.44 -14.47
CA LYS A 246 7.16 14.04 -14.64
C LYS A 246 6.95 12.52 -14.70
N ILE A 247 7.86 11.74 -14.11
CA ILE A 247 7.69 10.29 -13.93
C ILE A 247 6.70 10.02 -12.79
N LEU A 248 6.77 10.85 -11.74
CA LEU A 248 5.79 10.88 -10.66
C LEU A 248 4.98 12.18 -10.72
N PRO A 249 3.70 12.15 -10.31
CA PRO A 249 2.92 13.37 -10.19
C PRO A 249 3.55 14.31 -9.16
N ALA A 250 3.33 15.62 -9.33
CA ALA A 250 3.72 16.59 -8.33
C ALA A 250 3.00 16.25 -7.02
N MET A 251 3.76 15.85 -6.00
CA MET A 251 3.23 15.72 -4.65
C MET A 251 3.21 17.14 -4.08
N ASN A 252 2.03 17.59 -3.61
CA ASN A 252 1.81 18.95 -3.10
C ASN A 252 2.85 19.35 -2.03
N ALA A 253 2.90 20.65 -1.68
CA ALA A 253 3.85 21.32 -0.78
C ALA A 253 4.20 20.64 0.57
N ALA A 254 3.57 19.52 0.92
CA ALA A 254 3.96 18.59 1.98
C ALA A 254 5.32 17.88 1.74
N MET A 255 5.92 17.97 0.55
CA MET A 255 7.35 17.62 0.33
C MET A 255 8.32 18.70 0.83
N ARG A 256 7.92 19.49 1.84
CA ARG A 256 8.90 20.21 2.65
C ARG A 256 9.59 19.16 3.51
N PHE A 257 10.68 18.62 2.98
CA PHE A 257 11.64 17.90 3.78
C PHE A 257 12.19 18.92 4.77
N ASP A 258 11.76 18.82 6.02
CA ASP A 258 12.28 19.65 7.08
C ASP A 258 13.80 19.59 7.03
N ARG A 259 14.46 20.75 7.15
CA ARG A 259 15.93 20.75 7.27
C ARG A 259 16.25 19.95 8.52
N PRO A 260 16.93 18.80 8.41
CA PRO A 260 17.17 18.00 9.59
C PRO A 260 18.09 18.76 10.53
N ALA A 261 17.85 18.58 11.83
CA ALA A 261 18.74 18.99 12.89
C ALA A 261 19.28 17.71 13.55
N PRO A 262 20.61 17.48 13.54
CA PRO A 262 21.68 18.30 12.97
C PRO A 262 21.66 18.31 11.42
N PRO A 263 22.34 19.27 10.76
CA PRO A 263 22.51 19.22 9.30
C PRO A 263 23.20 17.92 8.86
N PHE A 264 23.05 17.57 7.58
CA PHE A 264 23.76 16.43 7.02
C PHE A 264 25.26 16.71 6.96
N SER A 265 26.05 15.67 7.21
CA SER A 265 27.49 15.67 6.98
C SER A 265 27.82 15.63 5.49
N VAL A 266 29.04 16.04 5.12
CA VAL A 266 29.52 15.97 3.73
C VAL A 266 29.43 14.54 3.18
N GLN A 267 29.78 13.54 4.00
CA GLN A 267 29.70 12.13 3.62
C GLN A 267 28.25 11.71 3.32
N GLU A 268 27.29 12.06 4.17
CA GLU A 268 25.86 11.76 3.93
C GLU A 268 25.35 12.45 2.65
N GLU A 269 25.81 13.66 2.35
CA GLU A 269 25.46 14.36 1.12
C GLU A 269 26.04 13.71 -0.14
N ASP A 270 27.28 13.24 -0.09
CA ASP A 270 27.94 12.53 -1.19
C ASP A 270 27.28 11.18 -1.45
N GLU A 271 26.99 10.41 -0.39
CA GLU A 271 26.26 9.15 -0.46
C GLU A 271 24.86 9.34 -1.07
N ALA A 272 24.14 10.37 -0.64
CA ALA A 272 22.82 10.71 -1.17
C ALA A 272 22.87 11.06 -2.66
N SER A 273 23.86 11.86 -3.08
CA SER A 273 24.09 12.19 -4.50
C SER A 273 24.38 10.94 -5.31
N ALA A 274 25.30 10.10 -4.85
CA ALA A 274 25.71 8.88 -5.53
C ALA A 274 24.52 7.91 -5.70
N LEU A 275 23.70 7.72 -4.66
CA LEU A 275 22.51 6.88 -4.73
C LEU A 275 21.53 7.40 -5.79
N ALA A 276 21.18 8.68 -5.73
CA ALA A 276 20.22 9.28 -6.66
C ALA A 276 20.74 9.18 -8.12
N GLN A 277 22.01 9.50 -8.36
CA GLN A 277 22.63 9.39 -9.69
C GLN A 277 22.67 7.96 -10.21
N ARG A 278 22.96 6.98 -9.34
CA ARG A 278 22.99 5.55 -9.69
C ARG A 278 21.61 5.02 -10.08
N LEU A 279 20.56 5.41 -9.35
CA LEU A 279 19.21 4.87 -9.56
C LEU A 279 18.42 5.61 -10.65
N LEU A 280 18.65 6.91 -10.84
CA LEU A 280 17.88 7.73 -11.79
C LEU A 280 17.77 7.14 -13.22
N PRO A 281 18.82 6.53 -13.82
CA PRO A 281 18.72 5.93 -15.16
C PRO A 281 17.77 4.72 -15.26
N ARG A 282 17.38 4.11 -14.13
CA ARG A 282 16.43 2.98 -14.07
C ARG A 282 14.99 3.41 -14.32
N PHE A 283 14.68 4.68 -14.07
CA PHE A 283 13.35 5.24 -14.25
C PHE A 283 13.29 5.93 -15.61
N ARG A 284 12.86 5.19 -16.63
CA ARG A 284 12.64 5.74 -17.96
C ARG A 284 11.20 6.25 -18.05
N LEU A 285 11.02 7.44 -18.63
CA LEU A 285 9.73 7.82 -19.19
C LEU A 285 9.42 6.77 -20.25
N GLY A 286 8.30 6.04 -20.10
CA GLY A 286 7.97 4.88 -20.92
C GLY A 286 8.27 5.10 -22.41
N GLY A 287 9.02 4.17 -22.98
CA GLY A 287 9.03 3.93 -24.42
C GLY A 287 7.86 3.05 -24.84
#